data_AF-A0AAE0BHB8-F1
#
_entry.id   AF-A0AAE0BHB8-F1
#
_cell.length_a   1.000
_cell.length_b   1.000
_cell.length_c   1.000
_cell.angle_alpha   90.00
_cell.angle_beta   90.00
_cell.angle_gamma   90.00
#
_symmetry.space_group_name_H-M   'P 1'
#
loop_
_entity.id
_entity.type
_entity.pdbx_description
1 polymer ?
#
loop_
_entity_poly.entity_id
_entity_poly.type
_entity_poly.pdbx_seq_one_letter_code
_entity_poly.pdbx_strand_id
1 'polypeptide(L)'
;SSPPAWPSPLAPLSPPPTPPVTAVTWHLVALNVSCSEECELRATICTEDNWPHGEDGLRRVSDASNVSCSSYQHASADMRSSPMRGEISGASGSTWVCFWPTSDSLSVPRCSNRTNYAQRFCP
;
A
#
# COMPACT_ATOMS: atom_id res chain seq x y z
N SER A 1 -71.55 9.80 7.45
CA SER A 1 -70.46 10.25 6.56
C SER A 1 -69.15 10.14 7.31
N SER A 2 -68.33 9.15 6.98
CA SER A 2 -67.01 8.94 7.61
C SER A 2 -65.92 9.60 6.78
N PRO A 3 -64.92 10.26 7.37
CA PRO A 3 -63.83 10.87 6.62
C PRO A 3 -62.86 9.82 6.06
N PRO A 4 -62.16 10.11 4.94
CA PRO A 4 -61.19 9.21 4.36
C PRO A 4 -59.92 9.15 5.22
N ALA A 5 -59.45 7.93 5.50
CA ALA A 5 -58.19 7.67 6.16
C ALA A 5 -57.01 8.10 5.28
N TRP A 6 -56.13 8.95 5.80
CA TRP A 6 -54.87 9.32 5.17
C TRP A 6 -53.84 8.18 5.31
N PRO A 7 -53.00 7.92 4.30
CA PRO A 7 -51.89 6.99 4.44
C PRO A 7 -50.77 7.59 5.31
N SER A 8 -50.19 6.77 6.17
CA SER A 8 -49.09 7.11 7.06
C SER A 8 -47.84 7.59 6.31
N PRO A 9 -47.01 8.48 6.90
CA PRO A 9 -45.73 8.85 6.32
C PRO A 9 -44.77 7.65 6.29
N LEU A 10 -44.12 7.45 5.14
CA LEU A 10 -43.09 6.43 4.94
C LEU A 10 -41.94 6.66 5.93
N ALA A 11 -41.48 5.59 6.57
CA ALA A 11 -40.33 5.63 7.46
C ALA A 11 -39.07 6.15 6.73
N PRO A 12 -38.14 6.84 7.42
CA PRO A 12 -36.87 7.25 6.83
C PRO A 12 -36.08 6.01 6.39
N LEU A 13 -35.70 5.96 5.12
CA LEU A 13 -34.76 4.94 4.62
C LEU A 13 -33.42 5.13 5.31
N SER A 14 -32.95 4.12 6.04
CA SER A 14 -31.60 4.09 6.60
C SER A 14 -30.57 4.31 5.48
N PRO A 15 -29.53 5.14 5.68
CA PRO A 15 -28.44 5.24 4.71
C PRO A 15 -27.80 3.87 4.51
N PRO A 16 -27.33 3.54 3.29
CA PRO A 16 -26.62 2.29 3.04
C PRO A 16 -25.40 2.19 3.96
N PRO A 17 -25.03 0.98 4.43
CA PRO A 17 -23.84 0.79 5.24
C PRO A 17 -22.64 1.33 4.44
N THR A 18 -21.93 2.29 5.01
CA THR A 18 -20.67 2.77 4.45
C THR A 18 -19.73 1.56 4.37
N PRO A 19 -19.15 1.24 3.19
CA PRO A 19 -18.18 0.16 3.12
C PRO A 19 -17.06 0.45 4.12
N PRO A 20 -16.57 -0.55 4.87
CA PRO A 20 -15.45 -0.36 5.77
C PRO A 20 -14.27 0.19 4.95
N VAL A 21 -13.58 1.20 5.49
CA VAL A 21 -12.31 1.67 4.93
C VAL A 21 -11.44 0.43 4.77
N THR A 22 -11.23 -0.01 3.53
CA THR A 22 -10.53 -1.25 3.22
C THR A 22 -9.15 -1.19 3.84
N ALA A 23 -8.89 -2.08 4.81
CA ALA A 23 -7.55 -2.25 5.36
C ALA A 23 -6.64 -2.67 4.20
N VAL A 24 -5.68 -1.80 3.87
CA VAL A 24 -4.70 -2.05 2.82
C VAL A 24 -3.79 -3.19 3.29
N THR A 25 -3.69 -4.24 2.49
CA THR A 25 -2.88 -5.40 2.84
C THR A 25 -1.56 -5.30 2.11
N TRP A 26 -0.47 -5.16 2.86
CA TRP A 26 0.85 -4.96 2.27
C TRP A 26 1.58 -6.27 2.04
N HIS A 27 2.19 -6.40 0.88
CA HIS A 27 2.97 -7.56 0.47
C HIS A 27 4.36 -7.15 -0.01
N LEU A 28 5.36 -7.98 0.26
CA LEU A 28 6.69 -7.81 -0.30
C LEU A 28 6.83 -8.65 -1.57
N VAL A 29 6.96 -8.01 -2.73
CA VAL A 29 7.04 -8.69 -4.02
C VAL A 29 8.48 -9.02 -4.40
N ALA A 30 8.62 -10.10 -5.19
CA ALA A 30 9.91 -10.53 -5.72
C ALA A 30 10.51 -9.53 -6.71
N LEU A 31 11.80 -9.68 -7.00
CA LEU A 31 12.48 -8.89 -8.01
C LEU A 31 11.81 -9.06 -9.37
N ASN A 32 11.76 -7.98 -10.14
CA ASN A 32 11.19 -7.88 -11.48
C ASN A 32 9.67 -8.18 -11.57
N VAL A 33 8.98 -8.22 -10.43
CA VAL A 33 7.52 -8.35 -10.32
C VAL A 33 6.91 -6.98 -9.99
N SER A 34 5.84 -6.62 -10.69
CA SER A 34 5.04 -5.44 -10.39
C SER A 34 4.00 -5.72 -9.31
N CYS A 35 3.56 -4.67 -8.60
CA CYS A 35 2.47 -4.83 -7.64
C CYS A 35 1.18 -5.24 -8.33
N SER A 36 0.93 -4.78 -9.56
CA SER A 36 -0.23 -5.20 -10.36
C SER A 36 -0.24 -6.71 -10.60
N GLU A 37 0.88 -7.29 -11.04
CA GLU A 37 1.00 -8.75 -11.25
C GLU A 37 0.76 -9.53 -9.96
N GLU A 38 1.36 -9.11 -8.84
CA GLU A 38 1.15 -9.79 -7.55
C GLU A 38 -0.31 -9.68 -7.08
N CYS A 39 -0.92 -8.51 -7.24
CA CYS A 39 -2.30 -8.29 -6.82
C CYS A 39 -3.28 -9.14 -7.62
N GLU A 40 -3.04 -9.29 -8.94
CA GLU A 40 -3.81 -10.19 -9.81
C GLU A 40 -3.71 -11.65 -9.33
N LEU A 41 -2.50 -12.12 -8.99
CA LEU A 41 -2.29 -13.47 -8.47
C LEU A 41 -3.01 -13.70 -7.15
N ARG A 42 -3.15 -12.67 -6.31
CA ARG A 42 -3.80 -12.72 -5.01
C ARG A 42 -5.31 -12.44 -5.06
N ALA A 43 -5.86 -12.13 -6.24
CA ALA A 43 -7.23 -11.64 -6.39
C ALA A 43 -7.52 -10.42 -5.49
N THR A 44 -6.56 -9.50 -5.42
CA THR A 44 -6.61 -8.24 -4.66
C THR A 44 -6.48 -7.04 -5.60
N ILE A 45 -6.79 -5.84 -5.10
CA ILE A 45 -6.70 -4.60 -5.85
C ILE A 45 -5.48 -3.83 -5.36
N CYS A 46 -4.55 -3.53 -6.28
CA CYS A 46 -3.44 -2.64 -5.95
C CYS A 46 -3.95 -1.20 -5.82
N THR A 47 -3.74 -0.59 -4.65
CA THR A 47 -4.24 0.78 -4.36
C THR A 47 -3.11 1.82 -4.36
N GLU A 48 -3.10 2.71 -5.35
CA GLU A 48 -2.04 3.73 -5.48
C GLU A 48 -2.15 4.90 -4.49
N ASP A 49 -3.27 5.03 -3.76
CA ASP A 49 -3.50 6.15 -2.85
C ASP A 49 -2.87 5.95 -1.45
N ASN A 50 -2.39 4.75 -1.15
CA ASN A 50 -2.00 4.35 0.20
C ASN A 50 -0.49 4.29 0.43
N TRP A 51 0.33 4.77 -0.52
CA TRP A 51 1.78 4.67 -0.40
C TRP A 51 2.32 5.27 0.89
N PRO A 52 3.24 4.58 1.59
CA PRO A 52 3.82 5.09 2.81
C PRO A 52 4.68 6.32 2.52
N HIS A 53 4.49 7.35 3.34
CA HIS A 53 5.33 8.53 3.34
C HIS A 53 6.19 8.57 4.60
N GLY A 54 7.48 8.85 4.41
CA GLY A 54 8.44 8.92 5.49
C GLY A 54 8.74 7.57 6.15
N GLU A 55 9.60 7.64 7.16
CA GLU A 55 10.06 6.47 7.91
C GLU A 55 8.91 5.74 8.63
N ASP A 56 8.09 6.48 9.38
CA ASP A 56 6.99 5.89 10.17
C ASP A 56 5.95 5.19 9.30
N GLY A 57 5.66 5.74 8.12
CA GLY A 57 4.78 5.10 7.15
C GLY A 57 5.34 3.76 6.69
N LEU A 58 6.63 3.74 6.35
CA LEU A 58 7.29 2.53 5.87
C LEU A 58 7.43 1.47 6.95
N ARG A 59 7.70 1.86 8.21
CA ARG A 59 7.75 0.93 9.33
C ARG A 59 6.40 0.24 9.57
N ARG A 60 5.29 0.97 9.49
CA ARG A 60 3.95 0.37 9.58
C ARG A 60 3.70 -0.63 8.45
N VAL A 61 4.13 -0.31 7.24
CA VAL A 61 4.02 -1.19 6.07
C VAL A 61 4.85 -2.46 6.25
N SER A 62 6.11 -2.33 6.69
CA SER A 62 6.98 -3.48 6.91
C SER A 62 6.45 -4.39 8.02
N ASP A 63 5.94 -3.81 9.11
CA ASP A 63 5.31 -4.56 10.20
C ASP A 63 4.05 -5.29 9.71
N ALA A 64 3.20 -4.64 8.92
CA ALA A 64 1.99 -5.23 8.33
C ALA A 64 2.32 -6.38 7.36
N SER A 65 3.45 -6.29 6.65
CA SER A 65 3.96 -7.35 5.77
C SER A 65 4.76 -8.44 6.49
N ASN A 66 4.93 -8.36 7.81
CA ASN A 66 5.81 -9.23 8.60
C ASN A 66 7.25 -9.26 8.06
N VAL A 67 7.75 -8.09 7.66
CA VAL A 67 9.07 -7.88 7.07
C VAL A 67 9.90 -7.03 8.01
N SER A 68 11.03 -7.55 8.46
CA SER A 68 12.00 -6.81 9.28
C SER A 68 13.06 -6.13 8.43
N CYS A 69 13.38 -4.88 8.75
CA CYS A 69 14.51 -4.13 8.20
C CYS A 69 15.45 -3.67 9.32
N SER A 70 16.75 -3.78 9.08
CA SER A 70 17.81 -3.34 10.01
C SER A 70 17.87 -1.82 10.13
N SER A 71 17.53 -1.10 9.06
CA SER A 71 17.40 0.35 9.05
C SER A 71 16.35 0.79 8.04
N TYR A 72 15.86 2.02 8.22
CA TYR A 72 14.94 2.69 7.33
C TYR A 72 15.65 3.93 6.80
N GLN A 73 15.64 4.13 5.48
CA GLN A 73 16.35 5.23 4.85
C GLN A 73 15.50 5.89 3.77
N HIS A 74 15.79 7.15 3.50
CA HIS A 74 15.16 7.83 2.37
C HIS A 74 15.76 7.28 1.08
N ALA A 75 14.90 6.89 0.13
CA ALA A 75 15.35 6.46 -1.18
C ALA A 75 16.13 7.58 -1.90
N SER A 76 17.28 7.23 -2.48
CA SER A 76 17.99 8.10 -3.42
C SER A 76 17.21 8.24 -4.73
N ALA A 77 17.65 9.13 -5.62
CA ALA A 77 16.94 9.40 -6.85
C ALA A 77 16.71 8.16 -7.75
N ASP A 78 17.60 7.18 -7.68
CA ASP A 78 17.51 5.98 -8.51
C ASP A 78 16.54 4.91 -7.94
N MET A 79 16.15 5.07 -6.67
CA MET A 79 15.26 4.20 -5.90
C MET A 79 13.84 4.78 -5.76
N ARG A 80 13.53 5.80 -6.56
CA ARG A 80 12.41 6.73 -6.37
C ARG A 80 11.02 6.14 -6.47
N SER A 81 10.87 4.97 -7.04
CA SER A 81 9.58 4.59 -7.62
C SER A 81 8.65 3.83 -6.69
N SER A 82 9.08 3.45 -5.46
CA SER A 82 8.26 2.75 -4.46
C SER A 82 8.93 2.53 -3.11
N PRO A 83 8.14 2.23 -2.05
CA PRO A 83 8.68 1.61 -0.85
C PRO A 83 9.34 0.28 -1.18
N MET A 84 10.57 0.08 -0.72
CA MET A 84 11.38 -1.07 -1.08
C MET A 84 12.14 -1.66 0.09
N ARG A 85 12.53 -2.93 -0.04
CA ARG A 85 13.52 -3.59 0.79
C ARG A 85 14.70 -4.04 -0.09
N GLY A 86 15.86 -3.44 0.15
CA GLY A 86 17.12 -3.82 -0.50
C GLY A 86 18.02 -4.61 0.44
N GLU A 87 18.83 -5.49 -0.12
CA GLU A 87 19.92 -6.16 0.59
C GLU A 87 21.21 -5.35 0.38
N ILE A 88 21.87 -4.97 1.47
CA ILE A 88 23.18 -4.34 1.44
C ILE A 88 24.20 -5.33 1.99
N SER A 89 25.05 -5.85 1.10
CA SER A 89 26.17 -6.72 1.47
C SER A 89 27.36 -5.88 1.94
N GLY A 90 27.80 -6.11 3.18
CA GLY A 90 29.03 -5.55 3.73
C GLY A 90 30.05 -6.62 4.10
N ALA A 91 31.24 -6.20 4.54
CA ALA A 91 32.30 -7.12 4.99
C ALA A 91 31.89 -7.99 6.19
N SER A 92 30.89 -7.56 6.96
CA SER A 92 30.33 -8.27 8.12
C SER A 92 29.07 -9.09 7.81
N GLY A 93 28.63 -9.16 6.55
CA GLY A 93 27.43 -9.86 6.12
C GLY A 93 26.39 -8.97 5.44
N SER A 94 25.22 -9.54 5.15
CA SER A 94 24.11 -8.83 4.51
C SER A 94 23.17 -8.20 5.55
N THR A 95 22.75 -6.96 5.28
CA THR A 95 21.73 -6.25 6.06
C THR A 95 20.56 -5.86 5.16
N TRP A 96 19.34 -5.93 5.70
CA TRP A 96 18.15 -5.53 4.96
C TRP A 96 17.80 -4.09 5.29
N VAL A 97 17.73 -3.24 4.27
CA VAL A 97 17.40 -1.82 4.42
C VAL A 97 16.09 -1.53 3.72
N CYS A 98 15.19 -0.86 4.43
CA CYS A 98 13.91 -0.41 3.92
C CYS A 98 14.04 1.03 3.42
N PHE A 99 13.55 1.31 2.22
CA PHE A 99 13.60 2.64 1.60
C PHE A 99 12.20 3.20 1.37
N TRP A 100 11.92 4.42 1.82
CA TRP A 100 10.66 5.10 1.52
C TRP A 100 10.85 6.04 0.31
N PRO A 101 9.82 6.16 -0.56
CA PRO A 101 9.93 6.95 -1.77
C PRO A 101 9.99 8.45 -1.46
N THR A 102 10.63 9.20 -2.34
CA THR A 102 10.62 10.67 -2.33
C THR A 102 9.25 11.17 -2.77
N SER A 103 8.74 12.23 -2.16
CA SER A 103 7.44 12.84 -2.52
C SER A 103 7.50 13.73 -3.78
N ASP A 104 8.53 13.61 -4.61
CA ASP A 104 8.62 14.35 -5.87
C ASP A 104 7.63 13.79 -6.90
N SER A 105 7.02 14.67 -7.70
CA SER A 105 6.01 14.31 -8.71
C SER A 105 6.54 13.39 -9.83
N LEU A 106 7.86 13.28 -9.99
CA LEU A 106 8.53 12.33 -10.89
C LEU A 106 8.77 10.96 -10.24
N SER A 107 8.39 10.79 -8.97
CA SER A 107 8.71 9.65 -8.09
C SER A 107 7.46 9.05 -7.47
N VAL A 108 6.29 9.38 -8.02
CA VAL A 108 5.01 8.85 -7.54
C VAL A 108 5.03 7.33 -7.69
N PRO A 109 4.86 6.58 -6.60
CA PRO A 109 4.85 5.14 -6.71
C PRO A 109 3.66 4.63 -7.52
N ARG A 110 3.91 3.63 -8.37
CA ARG A 110 2.89 3.04 -9.25
C ARG A 110 2.83 1.54 -9.09
N CYS A 111 1.62 0.99 -9.15
CA CYS A 111 1.43 -0.45 -9.08
C CYS A 111 2.17 -1.18 -10.22
N SER A 112 2.19 -0.59 -11.41
CA SER A 112 2.80 -1.12 -12.63
C SER A 112 4.32 -1.06 -12.67
N ASN A 113 4.97 -0.33 -11.75
CA ASN A 113 6.43 -0.23 -11.72
C ASN A 113 7.08 -1.61 -11.52
N ARG A 114 8.33 -1.76 -11.95
CA ARG A 114 9.15 -2.94 -11.68
C ARG A 114 10.54 -2.48 -11.27
N THR A 115 11.23 -3.31 -10.51
CA THR A 115 12.64 -3.11 -10.16
C THR A 115 13.32 -4.47 -10.13
N ASN A 116 14.56 -4.54 -10.60
CA ASN A 116 15.37 -5.74 -10.60
C ASN A 116 16.43 -5.75 -9.47
N TYR A 117 16.51 -4.69 -8.66
CA TYR A 117 17.56 -4.48 -7.68
C TYR A 117 17.08 -4.51 -6.23
N ALA A 118 15.78 -4.41 -5.97
CA ALA A 118 15.21 -4.46 -4.63
C ALA A 118 13.80 -5.07 -4.65
N GLN A 119 13.36 -5.62 -3.53
CA GLN A 119 11.97 -6.05 -3.38
C GLN A 119 11.09 -4.83 -3.12
N ARG A 120 9.85 -4.83 -3.60
CA ARG A 120 8.91 -3.71 -3.38
C ARG A 120 7.85 -4.08 -2.36
N PHE A 121 7.46 -3.13 -1.53
CA PHE A 121 6.22 -3.24 -0.79
C PHE A 121 5.07 -2.81 -1.69
N CYS A 122 4.03 -3.63 -1.74
CA CYS A 122 2.86 -3.47 -2.60
C CYS A 122 1.57 -3.50 -1.76
N PRO A 123 0.66 -2.55 -1.96
CA PRO A 123 -0.63 -2.48 -1.29
C PRO A 123 -1.70 -3.35 -1.94
#